data_AF-A0A3B8T371-F1
#
_entry.id   AF-A0A3B8T371-F1
#
_cell.length_a   1.000
_cell.length_b   1.000
_cell.length_c   1.000
_cell.angle_alpha   90.00
_cell.angle_beta   90.00
_cell.angle_gamma   90.00
#
_symmetry.space_group_name_H-M   'P 1'
#
loop_
_entity.id
_entity.type
_entity.pdbx_description
1 polymer ?
#
loop_
_entity_poly.entity_id
_entity_poly.type
_entity_poly.pdbx_seq_one_letter_code
_entity_poly.pdbx_strand_id
1 'polypeptide(L)'
;MPPIVYLIPSELFKGLVFFVCIVISADSNASKYIYPQIAPQVSADISVTQFTRCVDHVALIAHSVIDYHYLMGLYDDFVFDTNMRFLPVCLLPPMMISDNARDQQAHLPLLTTQIVKVQAQGNAYVSDAVMQLAHTDTYQVFIHELAHFAGFLDEYPMSAAAARFQCDIARNAPNVIHASQLGDNNDQPHPYADIFIAQLNLRKENADYEHIGCETQHNQIRRFLLHPNDFTFLRFYDVPVIPYLYQYLWQQQVLKRRTSKIMTGASS
;
A
#
# COMPACT_ATOMS: atom_id res chain seq x y z
N MET A 1 -41.90 -16.68 -40.72
CA MET A 1 -42.32 -15.49 -41.49
C MET A 1 -41.24 -14.45 -41.31
N PRO A 2 -40.60 -13.95 -42.39
CA PRO A 2 -39.51 -12.98 -42.30
C PRO A 2 -40.05 -11.55 -42.08
N PRO A 3 -39.28 -10.64 -41.46
CA PRO A 3 -39.67 -9.24 -41.31
C PRO A 3 -39.53 -8.48 -42.64
N ILE A 4 -40.55 -7.67 -42.91
CA ILE A 4 -40.65 -6.80 -44.09
C ILE A 4 -39.75 -5.58 -43.88
N VAL A 5 -38.83 -5.34 -44.83
CA VAL A 5 -38.01 -4.13 -44.91
C VAL A 5 -38.72 -3.14 -45.84
N TYR A 6 -39.07 -1.96 -45.32
CA TYR A 6 -39.55 -0.85 -46.16
C TYR A 6 -38.37 0.03 -46.55
N LEU A 7 -38.12 0.13 -47.86
CA LEU A 7 -37.27 1.14 -48.48
C LEU A 7 -38.07 2.45 -48.56
N ILE A 8 -37.63 3.49 -47.85
CA ILE A 8 -38.14 4.86 -48.05
C ILE A 8 -37.24 5.54 -49.09
N PRO A 9 -37.80 6.14 -50.15
CA PRO A 9 -37.03 6.83 -51.18
C PRO A 9 -36.46 8.15 -50.65
N SER A 10 -35.19 8.39 -50.97
CA SER A 10 -34.50 9.67 -50.81
C SER A 10 -35.17 10.73 -51.70
N GLU A 11 -35.60 11.84 -51.10
CA GLU A 11 -35.55 13.20 -51.67
C GLU A 11 -36.37 14.15 -50.75
N LEU A 12 -36.00 14.30 -49.47
CA LEU A 12 -36.54 15.37 -48.62
C LEU A 12 -35.75 15.53 -47.30
N PHE A 13 -34.43 15.64 -47.37
CA PHE A 13 -33.64 16.22 -46.27
C PHE A 13 -32.41 16.97 -46.84
N LYS A 14 -32.68 18.01 -47.63
CA LYS A 14 -31.70 19.07 -47.88
C LYS A 14 -31.66 19.96 -46.64
N GLY A 15 -30.75 19.63 -45.73
CA GLY A 15 -30.48 20.43 -44.55
C GLY A 15 -29.65 19.67 -43.54
N LEU A 16 -28.36 20.01 -43.46
CA LEU A 16 -27.47 19.72 -42.33
C LEU A 16 -26.85 18.30 -42.25
N VAL A 17 -25.96 17.95 -43.20
CA VAL A 17 -24.89 16.96 -42.93
C VAL A 17 -23.57 17.45 -43.52
N PHE A 18 -22.88 18.29 -42.77
CA PHE A 18 -21.42 18.42 -42.81
C PHE A 18 -20.98 18.45 -41.35
N PHE A 19 -21.05 17.31 -40.68
CA PHE A 19 -20.34 17.11 -39.43
C PHE A 19 -19.16 16.19 -39.70
N VAL A 20 -18.02 16.85 -39.80
CA VAL A 20 -16.67 16.35 -39.58
C VAL A 20 -16.72 15.19 -38.58
N CYS A 21 -16.25 14.01 -38.96
CA CYS A 21 -15.82 12.99 -38.00
C CYS A 21 -14.59 13.53 -37.28
N ILE A 22 -14.82 14.40 -36.28
CA ILE A 22 -13.84 14.64 -35.23
C ILE A 22 -13.84 13.36 -34.41
N VAL A 23 -12.80 12.55 -34.59
CA VAL A 23 -12.42 11.58 -33.58
C VAL A 23 -12.02 12.40 -32.36
N ILE A 24 -12.99 12.69 -31.50
CA ILE A 24 -12.70 13.16 -30.15
C ILE A 24 -12.13 11.93 -29.47
N SER A 25 -10.79 11.87 -29.40
CA SER A 25 -10.12 11.06 -28.41
C SER A 25 -10.77 11.43 -27.08
N ALA A 26 -11.57 10.52 -26.53
CA ALA A 26 -11.99 10.63 -25.16
C ALA A 26 -10.72 10.46 -24.34
N ASP A 27 -10.07 11.58 -24.03
CA ASP A 27 -9.08 11.66 -22.98
C ASP A 27 -9.67 10.92 -21.79
N SER A 28 -9.03 9.82 -21.45
CA SER A 28 -9.26 9.08 -20.22
C SER A 28 -9.01 10.05 -19.08
N ASN A 29 -10.06 10.74 -18.62
CA ASN A 29 -10.10 11.54 -17.41
C ASN A 29 -10.06 10.64 -16.16
N ALA A 30 -9.12 9.68 -16.14
CA ALA A 30 -8.74 8.90 -14.98
C ALA A 30 -7.67 9.68 -14.19
N SER A 31 -7.97 10.93 -13.82
CA SER A 31 -7.09 11.76 -12.99
C SER A 31 -7.82 12.97 -12.43
N LYS A 32 -9.06 12.79 -11.95
CA LYS A 32 -9.82 13.85 -11.26
C LYS A 32 -9.97 13.64 -9.75
N TYR A 33 -9.15 12.78 -9.17
CA TYR A 33 -8.75 12.96 -7.78
C TYR A 33 -7.50 13.82 -7.82
N ILE A 34 -7.70 15.11 -7.60
CA ILE A 34 -6.63 16.10 -7.47
C ILE A 34 -5.86 15.73 -6.20
N TYR A 35 -4.84 14.87 -6.35
CA TYR A 35 -3.81 14.74 -5.32
C TYR A 35 -3.23 16.13 -5.08
N PRO A 36 -2.94 16.53 -3.83
CA PRO A 36 -2.22 17.76 -3.59
C PRO A 36 -0.92 17.68 -4.40
N GLN A 37 -0.79 18.64 -5.32
CA GLN A 37 0.29 18.71 -6.30
C GLN A 37 1.62 18.49 -5.57
N ILE A 38 2.36 17.45 -5.90
CA ILE A 38 3.74 17.29 -5.40
C ILE A 38 4.53 18.52 -5.87
N ALA A 39 5.39 19.08 -5.02
CA ALA A 39 6.14 20.27 -5.38
C ALA A 39 6.94 19.98 -6.66
N PRO A 40 6.97 20.88 -7.66
CA PRO A 40 7.63 20.64 -8.94
C PRO A 40 9.10 20.22 -8.81
N GLN A 41 9.75 20.64 -7.73
CA GLN A 41 11.16 20.36 -7.42
C GLN A 41 11.39 18.89 -7.04
N VAL A 42 10.37 18.19 -6.54
CA VAL A 42 10.43 16.77 -6.13
C VAL A 42 9.77 15.86 -7.18
N SER A 43 8.83 16.38 -7.97
CA SER A 43 8.15 15.59 -9.00
C SER A 43 9.05 15.11 -10.13
N ALA A 44 10.21 15.73 -10.35
CA ALA A 44 11.14 15.34 -11.41
C ALA A 44 11.80 13.96 -11.19
N ASP A 45 11.92 13.51 -9.93
CA ASP A 45 12.63 12.27 -9.56
C ASP A 45 11.72 11.17 -8.99
N ILE A 46 10.44 11.46 -8.72
CA ILE A 46 9.48 10.46 -8.26
C ILE A 46 8.88 9.73 -9.46
N SER A 47 9.29 8.48 -9.64
CA SER A 47 8.73 7.60 -10.66
C SER A 47 8.45 6.23 -10.08
N VAL A 48 7.21 5.78 -10.25
CA VAL A 48 6.77 4.42 -10.00
C VAL A 48 6.82 3.66 -11.32
N THR A 49 7.55 2.56 -11.34
CA THR A 49 7.67 1.70 -12.53
C THR A 49 7.05 0.34 -12.27
N GLN A 50 6.49 -0.29 -13.30
CA GLN A 50 6.09 -1.68 -13.18
C GLN A 50 7.34 -2.55 -12.95
N PHE A 51 7.29 -3.44 -11.96
CA PHE A 51 8.41 -4.34 -11.71
C PHE A 51 8.43 -5.49 -12.72
N THR A 52 9.63 -5.99 -13.02
CA THR A 52 9.84 -7.14 -13.92
C THR A 52 10.39 -8.38 -13.20
N ARG A 53 10.89 -8.21 -11.98
CA ARG A 53 11.42 -9.28 -11.12
C ARG A 53 11.09 -9.03 -9.66
N CYS A 54 10.82 -10.11 -8.94
CA CYS A 54 10.63 -10.10 -7.50
C CYS A 54 11.94 -9.72 -6.80
N VAL A 55 11.87 -8.78 -5.86
CA VAL A 55 12.97 -8.47 -4.94
C VAL A 55 12.74 -9.12 -3.59
N ASP A 56 11.47 -9.27 -3.20
CA ASP A 56 11.07 -9.84 -1.92
C ASP A 56 10.02 -10.95 -2.11
N HIS A 57 9.97 -11.90 -1.18
CA HIS A 57 9.07 -13.05 -1.25
C HIS A 57 8.34 -13.29 0.08
N VAL A 58 7.02 -13.43 -0.03
CA VAL A 58 6.13 -13.66 1.10
C VAL A 58 5.56 -15.06 1.01
N ALA A 59 5.75 -15.87 2.04
CA ALA A 59 5.17 -17.21 2.11
C ALA A 59 3.76 -17.16 2.70
N LEU A 60 2.83 -17.89 2.09
CA LEU A 60 1.47 -18.08 2.59
C LEU A 60 1.38 -19.46 3.26
N ILE A 61 1.11 -19.51 4.57
CA ILE A 61 1.13 -20.74 5.37
C ILE A 61 -0.28 -21.09 5.83
N ALA A 62 -0.72 -22.29 5.43
CA ALA A 62 -2.00 -22.86 5.79
C ALA A 62 -1.82 -24.01 6.80
N HIS A 63 -2.68 -24.07 7.82
CA HIS A 63 -2.72 -25.16 8.81
C HIS A 63 -3.92 -26.09 8.58
N SER A 64 -4.92 -25.62 7.82
CA SER A 64 -6.08 -26.40 7.40
C SER A 64 -6.36 -26.24 5.91
N VAL A 65 -7.17 -27.14 5.35
CA VAL A 65 -7.65 -27.02 3.97
C VAL A 65 -8.48 -25.73 3.79
N ILE A 66 -9.15 -25.27 4.84
CA ILE A 66 -9.93 -24.02 4.81
C ILE A 66 -8.99 -22.83 4.69
N ASP A 67 -7.91 -22.80 5.48
CA ASP A 67 -6.88 -21.76 5.42
C ASP A 67 -6.25 -21.72 4.02
N TYR A 68 -5.96 -22.90 3.45
CA TYR A 68 -5.38 -23.02 2.11
C TYR A 68 -6.29 -22.38 1.07
N HIS A 69 -7.58 -22.71 1.08
CA HIS A 69 -8.54 -22.12 0.14
C HIS A 69 -8.66 -20.60 0.30
N TYR A 70 -8.68 -20.10 1.54
CA TYR A 70 -8.70 -18.67 1.82
C TYR A 70 -7.45 -17.96 1.29
N LEU A 71 -6.26 -18.46 1.62
CA LEU A 71 -4.98 -17.90 1.17
C LEU A 71 -4.78 -18.02 -0.35
N MET A 72 -5.33 -19.06 -0.97
CA MET A 72 -5.31 -19.22 -2.42
C MET A 72 -6.14 -18.14 -3.12
N GLY A 73 -7.28 -17.75 -2.56
CA GLY A 73 -8.07 -16.62 -3.05
C GLY A 73 -7.27 -15.31 -3.01
N LEU A 74 -6.61 -15.01 -1.88
CA LEU A 74 -5.74 -13.83 -1.76
C LEU A 74 -4.55 -13.87 -2.73
N TYR A 75 -3.96 -15.05 -2.94
CA TYR A 75 -2.88 -15.26 -3.89
C TYR A 75 -3.32 -14.90 -5.31
N ASP A 76 -4.44 -15.46 -5.76
CA ASP A 76 -4.98 -15.21 -7.10
C ASP A 76 -5.32 -13.73 -7.28
N ASP A 77 -6.03 -13.14 -6.33
CA ASP A 77 -6.37 -11.71 -6.36
C ASP A 77 -5.10 -10.85 -6.49
N PHE A 78 -4.06 -11.10 -5.69
CA PHE A 78 -2.80 -10.35 -5.74
C PHE A 78 -2.06 -10.52 -7.07
N VAL A 79 -1.91 -11.76 -7.55
CA VAL A 79 -1.15 -12.08 -8.76
C VAL A 79 -1.80 -11.45 -10.00
N PHE A 80 -3.13 -11.36 -10.03
CA PHE A 80 -3.87 -10.77 -11.14
C PHE A 80 -4.20 -9.28 -10.96
N ASP A 81 -3.94 -8.69 -9.79
CA ASP A 81 -4.18 -7.27 -9.55
C ASP A 81 -3.17 -6.37 -10.28
N THR A 82 -3.64 -5.74 -11.36
CA THR A 82 -2.83 -4.82 -12.14
C THR A 82 -2.38 -3.58 -11.37
N ASN A 83 -3.09 -3.21 -10.28
CA ASN A 83 -2.74 -2.08 -9.44
C ASN A 83 -1.54 -2.37 -8.52
N MET A 84 -1.19 -3.64 -8.31
CA MET A 84 -0.03 -4.06 -7.52
C MET A 84 1.24 -4.27 -8.36
N ARG A 85 1.18 -4.06 -9.68
CA ARG A 85 2.32 -4.24 -10.60
C ARG A 85 3.51 -3.32 -10.34
N PHE A 86 3.36 -2.29 -9.51
CA PHE A 86 4.50 -1.48 -9.09
C PHE A 86 5.33 -2.17 -8.00
N LEU A 87 4.75 -3.08 -7.23
CA LEU A 87 5.35 -3.60 -6.01
C LEU A 87 6.23 -4.82 -6.32
N PRO A 88 7.56 -4.77 -6.19
CA PRO A 88 8.45 -5.90 -6.52
C PRO A 88 8.46 -6.99 -5.43
N VAL A 89 7.27 -7.39 -4.99
CA VAL A 89 7.00 -8.46 -4.01
C VAL A 89 6.28 -9.58 -4.72
N CYS A 90 6.68 -10.82 -4.47
CA CYS A 90 6.01 -11.99 -5.00
C CYS A 90 5.51 -12.88 -3.87
N LEU A 91 4.22 -13.23 -3.95
CA LEU A 91 3.66 -14.24 -3.08
C LEU A 91 4.13 -15.61 -3.56
N LEU A 92 4.52 -16.46 -2.63
CA LEU A 92 4.69 -17.88 -2.89
C LEU A 92 3.30 -18.54 -2.78
N PRO A 93 3.00 -19.55 -3.63
CA PRO A 93 1.75 -20.28 -3.51
C PRO A 93 1.54 -20.80 -2.08
N PRO A 94 0.29 -20.87 -1.58
CA PRO A 94 0.00 -21.39 -0.25
C PRO A 94 0.61 -22.77 -0.02
N MET A 95 1.20 -22.96 1.17
CA MET A 95 1.81 -24.21 1.59
C MET A 95 1.11 -24.71 2.84
N MET A 96 0.74 -25.98 2.83
CA MET A 96 0.23 -26.67 4.01
C MET A 96 1.40 -27.06 4.91
N ILE A 97 1.44 -26.53 6.14
CA ILE A 97 2.45 -26.88 7.14
C ILE A 97 1.76 -27.30 8.44
N SER A 98 2.20 -28.42 9.01
CA SER A 98 1.71 -28.90 10.30
C SER A 98 2.13 -27.97 11.45
N ASP A 99 1.35 -27.93 12.53
CA ASP A 99 1.60 -27.06 13.70
C ASP A 99 2.90 -27.37 14.47
N ASN A 100 3.67 -28.36 14.05
CA ASN A 100 4.96 -28.65 14.66
C ASN A 100 5.95 -27.52 14.34
N ALA A 101 6.32 -26.74 15.36
CA ALA A 101 7.23 -25.58 15.24
C ALA A 101 8.59 -25.91 14.59
N ARG A 102 9.06 -27.17 14.67
CA ARG A 102 10.27 -27.63 13.95
C ARG A 102 10.07 -27.74 12.43
N ASP A 103 8.87 -28.08 11.98
CA ASP A 103 8.55 -28.23 10.57
C ASP A 103 8.39 -26.86 9.91
N GLN A 104 7.84 -25.88 10.62
CA GLN A 104 7.63 -24.52 10.11
C GLN A 104 8.92 -23.84 9.67
N GLN A 105 10.01 -23.95 10.43
CA GLN A 105 11.28 -23.31 10.06
C GLN A 105 12.10 -24.12 9.03
N ALA A 106 11.93 -25.45 8.99
CA ALA A 106 12.64 -26.32 8.05
C ALA A 106 12.03 -26.34 6.64
N HIS A 107 10.74 -26.01 6.49
CA HIS A 107 10.01 -26.07 5.22
C HIS A 107 9.79 -24.72 4.56
N LEU A 108 10.17 -23.60 5.20
CA LEU A 108 10.10 -22.30 4.55
C LEU A 108 11.10 -22.23 3.40
N PRO A 109 10.67 -21.80 2.20
CA PRO A 109 11.58 -21.58 1.09
C PRO A 109 12.73 -20.65 1.48
N LEU A 110 13.93 -20.95 0.96
CA LEU A 110 15.16 -20.22 1.31
C LEU A 110 15.10 -18.70 1.03
N LEU A 111 14.16 -18.28 0.18
CA LEU A 111 13.96 -16.89 -0.22
C LEU A 111 12.89 -16.17 0.62
N THR A 112 12.21 -16.86 1.53
CA THR A 112 11.13 -16.28 2.33
C THR A 112 11.70 -15.33 3.38
N THR A 113 11.24 -14.09 3.30
CA THR A 113 11.58 -13.04 4.27
C THR A 113 10.40 -12.75 5.20
N GLN A 114 9.17 -13.01 4.76
CA GLN A 114 7.93 -12.70 5.46
C GLN A 114 6.93 -13.85 5.35
N ILE A 115 6.06 -13.99 6.34
CA ILE A 115 5.02 -15.03 6.39
C ILE A 115 3.65 -14.39 6.55
N VAL A 116 2.67 -14.95 5.87
CA VAL A 116 1.25 -14.75 6.13
C VAL A 116 0.69 -16.07 6.62
N LYS A 117 -0.04 -16.04 7.73
CA LYS A 117 -0.75 -17.21 8.26
C LYS A 117 -2.16 -16.85 8.67
N VAL A 118 -3.02 -17.86 8.72
CA VAL A 118 -4.41 -17.68 9.13
C VAL A 118 -4.55 -17.93 10.63
N GLN A 119 -5.28 -17.07 11.32
CA GLN A 119 -5.69 -17.23 12.71
C GLN A 119 -7.20 -17.44 12.81
N ALA A 120 -7.66 -18.06 13.90
CA ALA A 120 -9.07 -18.38 14.07
C ALA A 120 -9.95 -17.13 14.20
N GLN A 121 -9.51 -16.13 14.97
CA GLN A 121 -10.25 -14.90 15.28
C GLN A 121 -9.29 -13.77 15.63
N GLY A 122 -9.80 -12.53 15.58
CA GLY A 122 -9.05 -11.32 15.89
C GLY A 122 -8.91 -10.42 14.66
N ASN A 123 -8.47 -9.19 14.90
CA ASN A 123 -8.15 -8.28 13.81
C ASN A 123 -6.85 -8.73 13.13
N ALA A 124 -6.74 -8.42 11.85
CA ALA A 124 -5.48 -8.56 11.13
C ALA A 124 -4.37 -7.72 11.80
N TYR A 125 -3.13 -8.23 11.75
CA TYR A 125 -1.96 -7.49 12.20
C TYR A 125 -0.65 -8.07 11.65
N VAL A 126 0.40 -7.25 11.65
CA VAL A 126 1.78 -7.66 11.39
C VAL A 126 2.66 -7.48 12.64
N SER A 127 3.43 -8.51 12.99
CA SER A 127 4.52 -8.46 13.97
C SER A 127 5.69 -9.30 13.49
N ASP A 128 6.92 -8.79 13.62
CA ASP A 128 8.17 -9.55 13.36
C ASP A 128 8.20 -10.28 12.00
N ALA A 129 7.77 -9.60 10.94
CA ALA A 129 7.65 -10.15 9.58
C ALA A 129 6.62 -11.29 9.42
N VAL A 130 5.70 -11.42 10.37
CA VAL A 130 4.56 -12.35 10.33
C VAL A 130 3.25 -11.56 10.33
N MET A 131 2.47 -11.76 9.28
CA MET A 131 1.10 -11.30 9.16
C MET A 131 0.14 -12.39 9.64
N GLN A 132 -0.86 -12.01 10.43
CA GLN A 132 -1.94 -12.88 10.84
C GLN A 132 -3.26 -12.33 10.32
N LEU A 133 -4.02 -13.19 9.61
CA LEU A 133 -5.31 -12.85 9.02
C LEU A 133 -6.39 -13.78 9.57
N ALA A 134 -7.58 -13.25 9.82
CA ALA A 134 -8.79 -14.05 10.01
C ALA A 134 -9.43 -14.38 8.65
N HIS A 135 -10.18 -15.48 8.59
CA HIS A 135 -10.93 -15.87 7.38
C HIS A 135 -11.95 -14.83 6.90
N THR A 136 -12.32 -13.89 7.76
CA THR A 136 -13.23 -12.78 7.45
C THR A 136 -12.53 -11.57 6.85
N ASP A 137 -11.19 -11.53 6.87
CA ASP A 137 -10.43 -10.39 6.36
C ASP A 137 -10.43 -10.40 4.83
N THR A 138 -10.66 -9.21 4.26
CA THR A 138 -10.77 -9.04 2.81
C THR A 138 -9.40 -8.89 2.16
N TYR A 139 -9.38 -8.93 0.82
CA TYR A 139 -8.18 -8.62 0.05
C TYR A 139 -7.63 -7.20 0.35
N GLN A 140 -8.49 -6.21 0.60
CA GLN A 140 -8.05 -4.85 0.96
C GLN A 140 -7.33 -4.83 2.31
N VAL A 141 -7.83 -5.60 3.30
CA VAL A 141 -7.14 -5.78 4.59
C VAL A 141 -5.79 -6.46 4.37
N PHE A 142 -5.72 -7.50 3.53
CA PHE A 142 -4.44 -8.13 3.19
C PHE A 142 -3.43 -7.13 2.60
N ILE A 143 -3.85 -6.27 1.66
CA ILE A 143 -2.98 -5.23 1.07
C ILE A 143 -2.56 -4.18 2.10
N HIS A 144 -3.46 -3.79 3.01
CA HIS A 144 -3.16 -2.91 4.14
C HIS A 144 -2.05 -3.50 5.00
N GLU A 145 -2.24 -4.74 5.47
CA GLU A 145 -1.25 -5.42 6.30
C GLU A 145 0.09 -5.63 5.56
N LEU A 146 0.04 -5.91 4.25
CA LEU A 146 1.24 -6.11 3.44
C LEU A 146 2.14 -4.86 3.44
N ALA A 147 1.57 -3.66 3.55
CA ALA A 147 2.35 -2.43 3.65
C ALA A 147 3.13 -2.34 4.97
N HIS A 148 2.67 -2.95 6.06
CA HIS A 148 3.42 -2.99 7.32
C HIS A 148 4.71 -3.80 7.21
N PHE A 149 4.81 -4.77 6.30
CA PHE A 149 6.11 -5.39 6.00
C PHE A 149 7.12 -4.38 5.47
N ALA A 150 6.70 -3.32 4.78
CA ALA A 150 7.56 -2.23 4.35
C ALA A 150 7.73 -1.11 5.40
N GLY A 151 7.23 -1.34 6.63
CA GLY A 151 7.37 -0.43 7.76
C GLY A 151 6.39 0.75 7.75
N PHE A 152 5.36 0.74 6.89
CA PHE A 152 4.27 1.71 6.96
C PHE A 152 3.57 1.59 8.31
N LEU A 153 3.07 2.72 8.80
CA LEU A 153 2.30 2.81 10.03
C LEU A 153 0.82 3.07 9.75
N ASP A 154 -0.02 2.59 10.65
CA ASP A 154 -1.44 2.93 10.67
C ASP A 154 -1.65 4.43 10.82
N GLU A 155 -2.62 4.96 10.07
CA GLU A 155 -3.02 6.37 10.05
C GLU A 155 -4.42 6.59 10.64
N TYR A 156 -5.12 5.52 11.05
CA TYR A 156 -6.44 5.63 11.67
C TYR A 156 -6.36 6.05 13.15
N PRO A 157 -7.43 6.65 13.70
CA PRO A 157 -7.51 6.95 15.13
C PRO A 157 -7.40 5.68 15.98
N MET A 158 -6.38 5.62 16.84
CA MET A 158 -6.11 4.47 17.70
C MET A 158 -6.18 4.82 19.19
N SER A 159 -6.25 3.80 20.04
CA SER A 159 -6.21 4.00 21.50
C SER A 159 -4.91 4.68 21.93
N ALA A 160 -4.95 5.44 23.03
CA ALA A 160 -3.76 6.09 23.56
C ALA A 160 -2.61 5.10 23.90
N ALA A 161 -2.92 3.84 24.21
CA ALA A 161 -1.91 2.81 24.44
C ALA A 161 -1.23 2.37 23.14
N ALA A 162 -2.01 2.08 22.09
CA ALA A 162 -1.49 1.71 20.77
C ALA A 162 -0.67 2.85 20.14
N ALA A 163 -1.18 4.09 20.27
CA ALA A 163 -0.46 5.27 19.85
C ALA A 163 0.92 5.36 20.50
N ARG A 164 1.01 5.25 21.84
CA ARG A 164 2.30 5.30 22.56
C ARG A 164 3.30 4.26 22.05
N PHE A 165 2.86 3.03 21.84
CA PHE A 165 3.72 1.97 21.30
C PHE A 165 4.28 2.34 19.92
N GLN A 166 3.42 2.82 19.01
CA GLN A 166 3.82 3.31 17.70
C GLN A 166 4.72 4.57 17.78
N CYS A 167 4.58 5.39 18.82
CA CYS A 167 5.42 6.57 19.08
C CYS A 167 6.86 6.21 19.46
N ASP A 168 7.08 5.07 20.10
CA ASP A 168 8.38 4.71 20.65
C ASP A 168 9.24 3.89 19.66
N ILE A 169 8.61 3.18 18.72
CA ILE A 169 9.28 2.15 17.90
C ILE A 169 9.75 2.67 16.53
N ALA A 170 9.02 3.59 15.92
CA ALA A 170 9.21 3.88 14.50
C ALA A 170 9.88 5.24 14.25
N ARG A 171 11.17 5.23 13.91
CA ARG A 171 11.87 6.44 13.41
C ARG A 171 11.94 6.54 11.88
N ASN A 172 11.70 5.45 11.15
CA ASN A 172 11.93 5.41 9.69
C ASN A 172 10.71 4.90 8.90
N ALA A 173 9.50 5.08 9.44
CA ALA A 173 8.28 4.70 8.75
C ALA A 173 8.11 5.56 7.49
N PRO A 174 7.91 4.98 6.29
CA PRO A 174 7.85 5.74 5.05
C PRO A 174 6.78 6.84 5.04
N ASN A 175 5.66 6.64 5.73
CA ASN A 175 4.53 7.57 5.79
C ASN A 175 4.52 8.51 7.01
N VAL A 176 5.51 8.44 7.91
CA VAL A 176 5.56 9.28 9.11
C VAL A 176 6.97 9.82 9.36
N ILE A 177 7.10 11.13 9.54
CA ILE A 177 8.37 11.77 9.91
C ILE A 177 8.28 12.43 11.28
N HIS A 178 9.35 12.32 12.08
CA HIS A 178 9.47 13.08 13.33
C HIS A 178 9.97 14.49 13.06
N ALA A 179 9.53 15.46 13.85
CA ALA A 179 9.99 16.86 13.74
C ALA A 179 11.51 17.00 13.87
N SER A 180 12.15 16.16 14.70
CA SER A 180 13.62 16.12 14.83
C SER A 180 14.33 15.66 13.55
N GLN A 181 13.61 15.07 12.59
CA GLN A 181 14.16 14.57 11.34
C GLN A 181 14.06 15.53 10.16
N LEU A 182 13.48 16.71 10.37
CA LEU A 182 13.28 17.74 9.35
C LEU A 182 14.40 18.79 9.29
N GLY A 183 15.42 18.71 10.16
CA GLY A 183 16.50 19.69 10.26
C GLY A 183 17.84 19.21 9.68
N ASP A 184 18.70 20.17 9.32
CA ASP A 184 20.01 19.93 8.70
C ASP A 184 21.03 19.19 9.60
N ASN A 185 20.85 19.25 10.93
CA ASN A 185 21.73 18.63 11.91
C ASN A 185 21.08 17.40 12.55
N ASN A 186 20.79 16.39 11.73
CA ASN A 186 20.22 15.14 12.24
C ASN A 186 21.15 13.96 11.97
N ASP A 187 21.60 13.31 13.06
CA ASP A 187 22.44 12.11 13.02
C ASP A 187 21.72 10.88 12.43
N GLN A 188 20.39 10.93 12.29
CA GLN A 188 19.54 9.87 11.72
C GLN A 188 18.47 10.45 10.79
N PRO A 189 18.84 10.95 9.60
CA PRO A 189 17.91 11.58 8.66
C PRO A 189 16.86 10.57 8.19
N HIS A 190 15.61 11.04 8.03
CA HIS A 190 14.55 10.22 7.47
C HIS A 190 14.87 9.90 6.00
N PRO A 191 14.73 8.65 5.52
CA PRO A 191 15.09 8.29 4.14
C PRO A 191 14.33 9.06 3.05
N TYR A 192 13.23 9.71 3.41
CA TYR A 192 12.35 10.46 2.52
C TYR A 192 12.16 11.91 2.98
N ALA A 193 13.09 12.47 3.76
CA ALA A 193 12.99 13.81 4.34
C ALA A 193 12.64 14.89 3.30
N ASP A 194 13.26 14.86 2.12
CA ASP A 194 13.02 15.83 1.04
C ASP A 194 11.56 15.82 0.57
N ILE A 195 10.94 14.64 0.49
CA ILE A 195 9.53 14.49 0.10
C ILE A 195 8.63 15.11 1.17
N PHE A 196 8.91 14.84 2.45
CA PHE A 196 8.18 15.46 3.55
C PHE A 196 8.35 16.98 3.54
N ILE A 197 9.56 17.50 3.46
CA ILE A 197 9.85 18.94 3.42
C ILE A 197 9.08 19.61 2.27
N ALA A 198 9.06 18.99 1.09
CA ALA A 198 8.30 19.49 -0.05
C ALA A 198 6.78 19.49 0.20
N GLN A 199 6.23 18.42 0.77
CA GLN A 199 4.81 18.35 1.13
C GLN A 199 4.42 19.37 2.20
N LEU A 200 5.25 19.55 3.24
CA LEU A 200 5.04 20.54 4.30
C LEU A 200 5.07 21.97 3.73
N ASN A 201 6.00 22.26 2.80
CA ASN A 201 6.12 23.58 2.17
C ASN A 201 4.92 23.97 1.30
N LEU A 202 4.20 22.99 0.76
CA LEU A 202 2.98 23.22 -0.03
C LEU A 202 1.76 23.49 0.84
N ARG A 203 1.77 23.05 2.10
CA ARG A 203 0.62 23.08 3.01
C ARG A 203 0.77 24.14 4.11
N LYS A 204 1.42 25.26 3.81
CA LYS A 204 1.76 26.33 4.76
C LYS A 204 0.58 26.93 5.54
N GLU A 205 -0.65 26.78 5.07
CA GLU A 205 -1.83 27.42 5.69
C GLU A 205 -2.76 26.48 6.49
N ASN A 206 -2.53 25.16 6.55
CA ASN A 206 -3.34 24.27 7.39
C ASN A 206 -2.47 23.56 8.42
N ALA A 207 -2.42 24.16 9.61
CA ALA A 207 -1.74 23.71 10.81
C ALA A 207 -2.34 22.44 11.45
N ASP A 208 -3.05 21.61 10.69
CA ASP A 208 -3.56 20.31 11.14
C ASP A 208 -2.74 19.22 10.46
N TYR A 209 -1.45 19.17 10.79
CA TYR A 209 -0.67 17.96 10.58
C TYR A 209 -1.19 16.94 11.57
N GLU A 210 -2.14 16.11 11.11
CA GLU A 210 -2.82 15.14 11.97
C GLU A 210 -1.79 14.32 12.75
N HIS A 211 -1.69 14.64 14.03
CA HIS A 211 -0.78 13.99 14.93
C HIS A 211 -1.36 12.62 15.24
N ILE A 212 -0.72 11.54 14.78
CA ILE A 212 -1.14 10.20 15.15
C ILE A 212 -0.80 9.96 16.62
N GLY A 213 -1.74 10.25 17.50
CA GLY A 213 -1.84 9.77 18.88
C GLY A 213 -0.68 10.08 19.85
N CYS A 214 0.43 10.68 19.40
CA CYS A 214 1.63 10.95 20.21
C CYS A 214 1.54 12.24 21.04
N GLU A 215 0.51 13.08 20.84
CA GLU A 215 0.37 14.37 21.53
C GLU A 215 0.16 14.22 23.04
N THR A 216 -0.45 13.11 23.46
CA THR A 216 -0.78 12.84 24.88
C THR A 216 0.42 12.36 25.70
N GLN A 217 1.62 12.29 25.10
CA GLN A 217 2.85 11.88 25.78
C GLN A 217 3.55 13.08 26.45
N HIS A 218 4.24 12.82 27.57
CA HIS A 218 5.00 13.82 28.34
C HIS A 218 6.03 14.60 27.52
N ASN A 219 6.54 14.01 26.42
CA ASN A 219 7.55 14.63 25.56
C ASN A 219 6.97 15.30 24.31
N GLN A 220 5.64 15.28 24.10
CA GLN A 220 4.95 15.87 22.95
C GLN A 220 5.68 15.61 21.62
N ILE A 221 5.84 14.33 21.27
CA ILE A 221 6.57 13.95 20.05
C ILE A 221 5.75 14.41 18.84
N ARG A 222 6.21 15.49 18.19
CA ARG A 222 5.60 16.01 16.97
C ARG A 222 6.00 15.14 15.78
N ARG A 223 5.00 14.55 15.14
CA ARG A 223 5.12 13.77 13.91
C ARG A 223 4.22 14.34 12.83
N PHE A 224 4.62 14.14 11.58
CA PHE A 224 3.90 14.62 10.41
C PHE A 224 3.58 13.45 9.48
N LEU A 225 2.35 13.44 8.98
CA LEU A 225 1.92 12.52 7.91
C LEU A 225 2.17 13.13 6.55
N LEU A 226 2.36 12.24 5.59
CA LEU A 226 2.56 12.64 4.20
C LEU A 226 1.27 13.20 3.58
N HIS A 227 0.13 12.62 3.96
CA HIS A 227 -1.19 12.98 3.46
C HIS A 227 -2.25 12.94 4.58
N PRO A 228 -2.21 13.88 5.56
CA PRO A 228 -3.08 13.82 6.74
C PRO A 228 -4.58 13.92 6.45
N ASN A 229 -5.00 14.51 5.32
CA ASN A 229 -6.42 14.74 5.02
C ASN A 229 -6.96 13.91 3.85
N ASP A 230 -6.19 12.93 3.38
CA ASP A 230 -6.58 12.14 2.21
C ASP A 230 -7.11 10.76 2.63
N PHE A 231 -7.97 10.20 1.79
CA PHE A 231 -8.39 8.80 1.91
C PHE A 231 -7.24 7.88 1.51
N THR A 232 -6.43 7.50 2.49
CA THR A 232 -5.34 6.52 2.31
C THR A 232 -5.81 5.14 2.79
N PHE A 233 -5.30 4.08 2.15
CA PHE A 233 -5.57 2.70 2.58
C PHE A 233 -5.03 2.40 3.99
N LEU A 234 -4.10 3.20 4.51
CA LEU A 234 -3.56 3.08 5.88
C LEU A 234 -4.43 3.79 6.93
N ARG A 235 -5.35 4.65 6.51
CA ARG A 235 -6.38 5.24 7.37
C ARG A 235 -7.71 4.51 7.28
N PHE A 236 -8.01 3.92 6.12
CA PHE A 236 -9.24 3.17 5.86
C PHE A 236 -8.88 1.84 5.22
N TYR A 237 -8.92 0.76 6.00
CA TYR A 237 -8.46 -0.59 5.59
C TYR A 237 -9.33 -1.22 4.48
N ASP A 238 -10.49 -0.64 4.17
CA ASP A 238 -11.42 -1.10 3.14
C ASP A 238 -11.30 -0.32 1.82
N VAL A 239 -10.33 0.60 1.70
CA VAL A 239 -10.13 1.42 0.51
C VAL A 239 -9.13 0.76 -0.46
N PRO A 240 -9.51 0.50 -1.72
CA PRO A 240 -8.61 -0.14 -2.69
C PRO A 240 -7.60 0.84 -3.32
N VAL A 241 -7.78 2.14 -3.14
CA VAL A 241 -6.94 3.17 -3.77
C VAL A 241 -5.66 3.39 -2.96
N ILE A 242 -4.51 3.13 -3.58
CA ILE A 242 -3.20 3.48 -3.03
C ILE A 242 -2.69 4.76 -3.70
N PRO A 243 -2.47 5.85 -2.94
CA PRO A 243 -1.90 7.08 -3.48
C PRO A 243 -0.56 6.86 -4.20
N TYR A 244 -0.33 7.55 -5.32
CA TYR A 244 0.88 7.39 -6.13
C TYR A 244 2.18 7.54 -5.30
N LEU A 245 2.19 8.50 -4.38
CA LEU A 245 3.33 8.72 -3.51
C LEU A 245 3.57 7.54 -2.54
N TYR A 246 2.51 6.89 -2.06
CA TYR A 246 2.61 5.69 -1.23
C TYR A 246 3.11 4.50 -2.05
N GLN A 247 2.66 4.36 -3.31
CA GLN A 247 3.20 3.35 -4.23
C GLN A 247 4.71 3.54 -4.44
N TYR A 248 5.17 4.77 -4.65
CA TYR A 248 6.59 5.08 -4.77
C TYR A 248 7.37 4.72 -3.51
N LEU A 249 6.92 5.20 -2.35
CA LEU A 249 7.59 4.93 -1.08
C LEU A 249 7.66 3.43 -0.79
N TRP A 250 6.58 2.70 -1.06
CA TRP A 250 6.52 1.26 -0.86
C TRP A 250 7.47 0.53 -1.82
N GLN A 251 7.46 0.88 -3.11
CA GLN A 251 8.42 0.36 -4.07
C GLN A 251 9.87 0.61 -3.62
N GLN A 252 10.20 1.81 -3.14
CA GLN A 252 11.54 2.13 -2.66
C GLN A 252 11.92 1.34 -1.41
N GLN A 253 11.01 1.13 -0.45
CA GLN A 253 11.29 0.29 0.73
C GLN A 253 11.69 -1.12 0.32
N VAL A 254 10.95 -1.73 -0.62
CA VAL A 254 11.23 -3.08 -1.11
C VAL A 254 12.54 -3.12 -1.90
N LEU A 255 12.75 -2.19 -2.84
CA LEU A 255 13.98 -2.13 -3.66
C LEU A 255 15.24 -1.91 -2.79
N LYS A 256 15.12 -1.13 -1.70
CA LYS A 256 16.21 -0.88 -0.75
C LYS A 256 16.33 -1.96 0.34
N ARG A 257 15.52 -3.02 0.28
CA ARG A 257 15.50 -4.15 1.23
C ARG A 257 15.26 -3.72 2.68
N ARG A 258 14.43 -2.69 2.87
CA ARG A 258 14.02 -2.14 4.18
C ARG A 258 12.70 -2.76 4.67
N THR A 259 12.33 -3.90 4.10
CA THR A 259 11.20 -4.70 4.57
C THR A 259 11.59 -5.52 5.80
N SER A 260 10.61 -5.81 6.64
CA SER A 260 10.71 -6.73 7.76
C SER A 260 11.19 -8.10 7.28
N LYS A 261 12.06 -8.74 8.06
CA LYS A 261 12.60 -10.06 7.74
C LYS A 261 12.48 -10.96 8.96
N ILE A 262 12.03 -12.19 8.74
CA ILE A 262 12.07 -13.24 9.74
C ILE A 262 13.53 -13.40 10.18
N MET A 263 13.79 -13.17 11.45
CA MET A 263 15.09 -13.46 12.05
C MET A 263 15.23 -14.98 12.16
N THR A 264 15.75 -15.62 11.11
CA THR A 264 16.26 -16.98 11.25
C THR A 264 17.53 -16.87 12.10
N GLY A 265 17.54 -17.54 13.25
CA GLY A 265 18.63 -17.48 14.22
C GLY A 265 19.96 -17.89 13.59
N ALA A 266 20.70 -16.91 13.08
CA ALA A 266 22.11 -16.97 12.78
C ALA A 266 22.73 -15.63 13.17
N SER A 267 22.48 -15.20 14.41
CA SER A 267 23.46 -14.40 15.13
C SER A 267 24.57 -15.35 15.56
N SER A 268 25.75 -15.11 14.98
CA SER A 268 27.07 -15.66 15.32
C SER A 268 27.24 -16.17 16.76
#